data_AF-A0A917FY61-F1
#
_entry.id   AF-A0A917FY61-F1
#
_cell.length_a   1.000
_cell.length_b   1.000
_cell.length_c   1.000
_cell.angle_alpha   90.00
_cell.angle_beta   90.00
_cell.angle_gamma   90.00
#
_symmetry.space_group_name_H-M   'P 1'
#
loop_
_entity.id
_entity.type
_entity.pdbx_description
1 polymer ?
#
loop_
_entity_poly.entity_id
_entity_poly.type
_entity_poly.pdbx_seq_one_letter_code
_entity_poly.pdbx_strand_id
1 'polypeptide(L)'
;MLEIVTTIYFNFEWYDIAKNNYWALYQKTHDISFLCRYANCLFRLGSTRECLEVLSSIEQRIKERPTIELLHLLSISYTQANVYLKSLEYAYKMFEMGKEIPEVWQFYFSQFLKNSQHIDKPMHEWVEAYQFIWTNFSIQFPEEEPLYTEVKALNDDDTISDQLIEMLKSHQKSYEQTMQMIKINKLPPSFMAALLNKGPYETWMHYYQTSDLNFWIFQGSDLQSVRDGVQTSKISEKILCDSYTLLSIRQLNLLDELASMYKLYIHQNDFNELFNEYLNKRVISKHGLSTIAYEQGQIIHTENTLGQVQKYLEEYEDFISWINNNCIKVGNRIANNETDEKLKFLYQSIEICGDENLILMVDSYQIRGLAKELLDVDSFNICEWIINMFTKGRINKEKYLEYMGDLLVIGYAIIPIDDQIIMHHLSKSHYILNDKINQLFTYLKRDDLHPEYVLEVSSRILKWVWLESIPNFHRQTITDAVCSVVTFQKNKQEVIQNLLALTEPLFSILVQHQFDKLKDAANYWLLGKII
;
A
#
# COMPACT_ATOMS: atom_id res chain seq x y z
N MET A 1 33.91 11.56 -16.85
CA MET A 1 33.82 10.30 -16.08
C MET A 1 32.91 10.47 -14.86
N LEU A 2 33.22 11.35 -13.90
CA LEU A 2 32.38 11.55 -12.70
C LEU A 2 30.93 11.92 -13.04
N GLU A 3 30.70 12.82 -14.00
CA GLU A 3 29.35 13.18 -14.47
C GLU A 3 28.55 11.96 -14.97
N ILE A 4 29.13 11.16 -15.86
CA ILE A 4 28.49 9.94 -16.40
C ILE A 4 28.13 8.98 -15.25
N VAL A 5 29.08 8.72 -14.35
CA VAL A 5 28.86 7.86 -13.18
C VAL A 5 27.74 8.41 -12.28
N THR A 6 27.69 9.72 -12.11
CA THR A 6 26.65 10.38 -11.29
C THR A 6 25.28 10.26 -11.92
N THR A 7 25.19 10.46 -13.23
CA THR A 7 23.94 10.27 -13.98
C THR A 7 23.48 8.82 -13.96
N ILE A 8 24.41 7.84 -13.98
CA ILE A 8 24.07 6.44 -13.78
C ILE A 8 23.47 6.25 -12.37
N TYR A 9 24.14 6.70 -11.31
CA TYR A 9 23.58 6.60 -9.96
C TYR A 9 22.22 7.27 -9.83
N PHE A 10 22.01 8.44 -10.43
CA PHE A 10 20.73 9.12 -10.42
C PHE A 10 19.64 8.33 -11.14
N ASN A 11 19.92 7.82 -12.34
CA ASN A 11 18.95 7.04 -13.14
C ASN A 11 18.61 5.69 -12.50
N PHE A 12 19.52 5.15 -11.70
CA PHE A 12 19.30 3.96 -10.88
C PHE A 12 18.90 4.29 -9.44
N GLU A 13 18.47 5.54 -9.17
CA GLU A 13 17.87 5.98 -7.92
C GLU A 13 18.77 5.87 -6.67
N TRP A 14 20.08 5.80 -6.86
CA TRP A 14 21.06 5.95 -5.79
C TRP A 14 21.25 7.42 -5.43
N TYR A 15 20.16 8.06 -4.99
CA TYR A 15 20.11 9.51 -4.82
C TYR A 15 21.08 10.03 -3.76
N ASP A 16 21.41 9.27 -2.72
CA ASP A 16 22.38 9.71 -1.72
C ASP A 16 23.80 9.83 -2.30
N ILE A 17 24.20 8.86 -3.12
CA ILE A 17 25.49 8.88 -3.84
C ILE A 17 25.46 9.97 -4.92
N ALA A 18 24.40 10.01 -5.73
CA ALA A 18 24.24 10.98 -6.81
C ALA A 18 24.25 12.43 -6.28
N LYS A 19 23.58 12.68 -5.14
CA LYS A 19 23.58 13.97 -4.43
C LYS A 19 25.01 14.45 -4.18
N ASN A 20 25.84 13.64 -3.53
CA ASN A 20 27.20 14.03 -3.17
C ASN A 20 28.05 14.33 -4.41
N ASN A 21 27.90 13.52 -5.46
CA ASN A 21 28.65 13.72 -6.70
C ASN A 21 28.17 14.95 -7.49
N TYR A 22 26.86 15.20 -7.59
CA TYR A 22 26.33 16.41 -8.24
C TYR A 22 26.76 17.68 -7.54
N TRP A 23 26.82 17.67 -6.20
CA TRP A 23 27.36 18.78 -5.44
C TRP A 23 28.84 19.04 -5.78
N ALA A 24 29.68 18.00 -5.82
CA ALA A 24 31.09 18.12 -6.19
C ALA A 24 31.29 18.61 -7.63
N LEU A 25 30.46 18.13 -8.57
CA LEU A 25 30.45 18.60 -9.96
C LEU A 25 30.10 20.08 -10.03
N TYR A 26 29.03 20.50 -9.34
CA TYR A 26 28.63 21.90 -9.25
C TYR A 26 29.76 22.78 -8.67
N GLN A 27 30.41 22.37 -7.58
CA GLN A 27 31.53 23.13 -7.00
C GLN A 27 32.69 23.33 -8.00
N LYS A 28 32.90 22.37 -8.90
CA LYS A 28 33.97 22.43 -9.91
C LYS A 28 33.58 23.25 -11.14
N THR A 29 32.36 23.09 -11.65
CA THR A 29 31.95 23.67 -12.94
C THR A 29 31.11 24.93 -12.79
N HIS A 30 30.49 25.13 -11.64
CA HIS A 30 29.45 26.14 -11.39
C HIS A 30 28.23 26.00 -12.33
N ASP A 31 28.04 24.83 -12.92
CA ASP A 31 26.91 24.55 -13.82
C ASP A 31 25.62 24.33 -13.02
N ILE A 32 24.64 25.19 -13.25
CA ILE A 32 23.35 25.20 -12.57
C ILE A 32 22.60 23.87 -12.76
N SER A 33 22.81 23.17 -13.89
CA SER A 33 22.16 21.88 -14.16
C SER A 33 22.49 20.84 -13.08
N PHE A 34 23.74 20.78 -12.62
CA PHE A 34 24.13 19.89 -11.52
C PHE A 34 23.52 20.32 -10.19
N LEU A 35 23.35 21.61 -9.96
CA LEU A 35 22.72 22.09 -8.73
C LEU A 35 21.21 21.77 -8.69
N CYS A 36 20.51 21.82 -9.84
CA CYS A 36 19.13 21.36 -9.95
C CYS A 36 19.02 19.84 -9.71
N ARG A 37 19.94 19.05 -10.26
CA ARG A 37 19.99 17.59 -10.02
C ARG A 37 20.28 17.27 -8.54
N TYR A 38 21.15 18.04 -7.90
CA TYR A 38 21.39 17.95 -6.46
C TYR A 38 20.11 18.24 -5.65
N ALA A 39 19.38 19.32 -5.97
CA ALA A 39 18.11 19.64 -5.33
C ALA A 39 17.06 18.52 -5.51
N ASN A 40 16.99 17.93 -6.71
CA ASN A 40 16.12 16.79 -6.96
C ASN A 40 16.50 15.58 -6.10
N CYS A 41 17.79 15.25 -5.96
CA CYS A 41 18.22 14.18 -5.07
C CYS A 41 17.79 14.44 -3.61
N LEU A 42 17.97 15.68 -3.12
CA LEU A 42 17.51 16.06 -1.77
C LEU A 42 16.01 15.82 -1.61
N PHE A 43 15.21 16.24 -2.59
CA PHE A 43 13.76 16.01 -2.55
C PHE A 43 13.41 14.51 -2.55
N ARG A 44 14.02 13.71 -3.42
CA ARG A 44 13.80 12.24 -3.48
C ARG A 44 14.24 11.50 -2.22
N LEU A 45 15.16 12.07 -1.46
CA LEU A 45 15.58 11.54 -0.16
C LEU A 45 14.67 11.96 0.99
N GLY A 46 13.68 12.83 0.75
CA GLY A 46 12.77 13.40 1.76
C GLY A 46 13.25 14.73 2.38
N SER A 47 14.39 15.26 1.96
CA SER A 47 15.00 16.50 2.47
C SER A 47 14.38 17.76 1.81
N THR A 48 13.06 17.91 1.92
CA THR A 48 12.28 18.96 1.22
C THR A 48 12.77 20.37 1.53
N ARG A 49 13.06 20.70 2.80
CA ARG A 49 13.51 22.05 3.19
C ARG A 49 14.83 22.43 2.49
N GLU A 50 15.82 21.54 2.54
CA GLU A 50 17.12 21.78 1.92
C GLU A 50 17.01 21.88 0.39
N CYS A 51 16.14 21.07 -0.23
CA CYS A 51 15.81 21.22 -1.65
C CYS A 51 15.32 22.64 -1.95
N LEU A 52 14.37 23.18 -1.18
CA LEU A 52 13.81 24.51 -1.41
C LEU A 52 14.84 25.64 -1.23
N GLU A 53 15.73 25.51 -0.24
CA GLU A 53 16.83 26.47 -0.05
C GLU A 53 17.76 26.50 -1.26
N VAL A 54 18.11 25.33 -1.81
CA VAL A 54 18.93 25.21 -3.01
C VAL A 54 18.22 25.80 -4.24
N LEU A 55 16.94 25.48 -4.44
CA LEU A 55 16.15 26.03 -5.56
C LEU A 55 16.03 27.55 -5.47
N SER A 56 15.87 28.12 -4.27
CA SER A 56 15.87 29.57 -4.08
C SER A 56 17.21 30.21 -4.47
N SER A 57 18.34 29.55 -4.14
CA SER A 57 19.67 30.01 -4.58
C SER A 57 19.83 29.95 -6.10
N ILE A 58 19.32 28.91 -6.75
CA ILE A 58 19.29 28.80 -8.22
C ILE A 58 18.45 29.92 -8.83
N GLU A 59 17.26 30.19 -8.29
CA GLU A 59 16.37 31.27 -8.71
C GLU A 59 17.10 32.62 -8.72
N GLN A 60 17.87 32.93 -7.67
CA GLN A 60 18.63 34.19 -7.59
C GLN A 60 19.66 34.31 -8.72
N ARG A 61 20.33 33.22 -9.10
CA ARG A 61 21.32 33.22 -10.18
C ARG A 61 20.69 33.35 -11.56
N ILE A 62 19.55 32.69 -11.77
CA ILE A 62 18.83 32.74 -13.06
C ILE A 62 18.23 34.13 -13.31
N LYS A 63 17.82 34.86 -12.26
CA LYS A 63 17.30 36.23 -12.38
C LYS A 63 18.25 37.19 -13.09
N GLU A 64 19.56 36.99 -12.98
CA GLU A 64 20.55 37.86 -13.61
C GLU A 64 20.65 37.64 -15.13
N ARG A 65 20.43 36.41 -15.61
CA ARG A 65 20.55 36.01 -17.01
C ARG A 65 19.58 34.86 -17.34
N PRO A 66 18.28 35.13 -17.51
CA PRO A 66 17.32 34.09 -17.83
C PRO A 66 17.54 33.57 -19.26
N THR A 67 17.50 32.26 -19.43
CA THR A 67 17.38 31.59 -20.75
C THR A 67 16.21 30.63 -20.73
N ILE A 68 15.69 30.25 -21.90
CA ILE A 68 14.59 29.29 -22.03
C ILE A 68 14.93 27.98 -21.32
N GLU A 69 16.15 27.48 -21.50
CA GLU A 69 16.63 26.22 -20.91
C GLU A 69 16.72 26.29 -19.38
N LEU A 70 17.20 27.41 -18.83
CA LEU A 70 17.31 27.60 -17.39
C LEU A 70 15.93 27.76 -16.73
N LEU A 71 15.00 28.45 -17.39
CA LEU A 71 13.62 28.59 -16.92
C LEU A 71 12.88 27.25 -17.00
N HIS A 72 13.07 26.50 -18.08
CA HIS A 72 12.56 25.14 -18.25
C HIS A 72 13.02 24.24 -17.11
N LEU A 73 14.34 24.21 -16.85
CA LEU A 73 14.94 23.41 -15.80
C LEU A 73 14.42 23.80 -14.41
N LEU A 74 14.29 25.11 -14.13
CA LEU A 74 13.80 25.58 -12.84
C LEU A 74 12.31 25.27 -12.64
N SER A 75 11.50 25.39 -13.70
CA SER A 75 10.09 24.98 -13.68
C SER A 75 9.95 23.48 -13.37
N ILE A 76 10.68 22.62 -14.10
CA ILE A 76 10.71 21.17 -13.82
C ILE A 76 11.15 20.89 -12.39
N SER A 77 12.19 21.57 -11.90
CA SER A 77 12.73 21.34 -10.56
C SER A 77 11.72 21.71 -9.48
N TYR A 78 10.99 22.82 -9.64
CA TYR A 78 9.90 23.18 -8.72
C TYR A 78 8.69 22.27 -8.86
N THR A 79 8.34 21.78 -10.06
CA THR A 79 7.29 20.76 -10.22
C THR A 79 7.68 19.48 -9.49
N GLN A 80 8.93 19.03 -9.65
CA GLN A 80 9.45 17.86 -8.95
C GLN A 80 9.44 18.06 -7.44
N ALA A 81 9.70 19.27 -6.95
CA ALA A 81 9.62 19.63 -5.54
C ALA A 81 8.20 19.95 -5.03
N ASN A 82 7.16 19.76 -5.86
CA ASN A 82 5.75 20.07 -5.56
C ASN A 82 5.51 21.54 -5.13
N VAL A 83 6.27 22.49 -5.68
CA VAL A 83 6.05 23.93 -5.53
C VAL A 83 5.41 24.49 -6.79
N TYR A 84 4.15 24.14 -7.01
CA TYR A 84 3.42 24.36 -8.27
C TYR A 84 3.33 25.83 -8.68
N LEU A 85 3.13 26.74 -7.72
CA LEU A 85 3.06 28.18 -8.01
C LEU A 85 4.36 28.70 -8.65
N LYS A 86 5.51 28.34 -8.08
CA LYS A 86 6.82 28.71 -8.62
C LYS A 86 7.09 28.01 -9.94
N SER A 87 6.74 26.73 -10.04
CA SER A 87 6.88 26.03 -11.31
C SER A 87 6.13 26.72 -12.44
N LEU A 88 4.87 27.11 -12.20
CA LEU A 88 4.04 27.76 -13.20
C LEU A 88 4.53 29.17 -13.52
N GLU A 89 5.04 29.91 -12.53
CA GLU A 89 5.72 31.20 -12.74
C GLU A 89 6.85 31.07 -13.77
N TYR A 90 7.69 30.05 -13.64
CA TYR A 90 8.82 29.84 -14.56
C TYR A 90 8.42 29.26 -15.90
N ALA A 91 7.42 28.38 -15.95
CA ALA A 91 6.85 27.91 -17.20
C ALA A 91 6.26 29.09 -18.01
N TYR A 92 5.57 30.02 -17.34
CA TYR A 92 5.02 31.21 -17.98
C TYR A 92 6.12 32.14 -18.51
N LYS A 93 7.18 32.41 -17.71
CA LYS A 93 8.34 33.20 -18.19
C LYS A 93 9.02 32.57 -19.39
N MET A 94 9.12 31.24 -19.40
CA MET A 94 9.65 30.48 -20.54
C MET A 94 8.76 30.67 -21.77
N PHE A 95 7.44 30.59 -21.61
CA PHE A 95 6.46 30.89 -22.66
C PHE A 95 6.61 32.31 -23.24
N GLU A 96 6.72 33.31 -22.38
CA GLU A 96 6.89 34.69 -22.82
C GLU A 96 8.17 34.92 -23.64
N MET A 97 9.23 34.16 -23.37
CA MET A 97 10.49 34.20 -24.13
C MET A 97 10.46 33.37 -25.43
N GLY A 98 9.62 32.34 -25.49
CA GLY A 98 9.62 31.34 -26.57
C GLY A 98 8.32 31.29 -27.36
N LYS A 99 7.69 32.44 -27.64
CA LYS A 99 6.37 32.51 -28.32
C LYS A 99 6.33 31.91 -29.71
N GLU A 100 7.48 31.76 -30.38
CA GLU A 100 7.57 31.17 -31.72
C GLU A 100 7.99 29.68 -31.72
N ILE A 101 8.07 29.06 -30.54
CA ILE A 101 8.61 27.70 -30.37
C ILE A 101 7.48 26.76 -29.91
N PRO A 102 7.07 25.75 -30.69
CA PRO A 102 5.94 24.88 -30.35
C PRO A 102 6.17 24.11 -29.04
N GLU A 103 7.39 23.65 -28.79
CA GLU A 103 7.75 22.89 -27.58
C GLU A 103 7.57 23.72 -26.31
N VAL A 104 7.76 25.04 -26.41
CA VAL A 104 7.55 25.96 -25.29
C VAL A 104 6.06 26.12 -24.97
N TRP A 105 5.20 26.17 -26.01
CA TRP A 105 3.75 26.21 -25.83
C TRP A 105 3.24 24.90 -25.23
N GLN A 106 3.68 23.76 -25.79
CA GLN A 106 3.37 22.41 -25.27
C GLN A 106 3.79 22.28 -23.81
N PHE A 107 5.01 22.71 -23.47
CA PHE A 107 5.52 22.65 -22.10
C PHE A 107 4.65 23.48 -21.15
N TYR A 108 4.40 24.75 -21.47
CA TYR A 108 3.59 25.61 -20.61
C TYR A 108 2.16 25.09 -20.46
N PHE A 109 1.54 24.63 -21.55
CA PHE A 109 0.21 24.03 -21.53
C PHE A 109 0.13 22.82 -20.59
N SER A 110 1.10 21.90 -20.71
CA SER A 110 1.21 20.73 -19.85
C SER A 110 1.45 21.09 -18.39
N GLN A 111 2.37 22.03 -18.11
CA GLN A 111 2.61 22.51 -16.74
C GLN A 111 1.40 23.22 -16.16
N PHE A 112 0.68 24.03 -16.94
CA PHE A 112 -0.53 24.70 -16.46
C PHE A 112 -1.60 23.67 -16.10
N LEU A 113 -1.90 22.71 -16.97
CA LEU A 113 -2.86 21.63 -16.69
C LEU A 113 -2.51 20.86 -15.41
N LYS A 114 -1.23 20.49 -15.27
CA LYS A 114 -0.74 19.74 -14.12
C LYS A 114 -0.75 20.56 -12.82
N ASN A 115 -0.27 21.80 -12.88
CA ASN A 115 0.02 22.59 -11.68
C ASN A 115 -1.17 23.43 -11.23
N SER A 116 -2.06 23.86 -12.13
CA SER A 116 -3.21 24.70 -11.77
C SER A 116 -4.22 24.00 -10.87
N GLN A 117 -4.33 22.67 -10.97
CA GLN A 117 -5.15 21.83 -10.07
C GLN A 117 -4.73 21.92 -8.59
N HIS A 118 -3.54 22.46 -8.34
CA HIS A 118 -2.89 22.54 -7.06
C HIS A 118 -2.72 23.99 -6.56
N ILE A 119 -3.26 24.97 -7.30
CA ILE A 119 -3.14 26.40 -7.03
C ILE A 119 -4.55 26.98 -6.89
N ASP A 120 -4.90 27.44 -5.69
CA ASP A 120 -6.25 27.96 -5.39
C ASP A 120 -6.72 29.05 -6.38
N LYS A 121 -5.81 29.94 -6.78
CA LYS A 121 -6.05 31.04 -7.73
C LYS A 121 -4.80 31.31 -8.58
N PRO A 122 -4.69 30.72 -9.78
CA PRO A 122 -3.64 31.06 -10.73
C PRO A 122 -3.71 32.54 -11.12
N MET A 123 -2.58 33.15 -11.49
CA MET A 123 -2.56 34.55 -11.97
C MET A 123 -3.36 34.69 -13.27
N HIS A 124 -4.03 35.84 -13.45
CA HIS A 124 -4.90 36.07 -14.61
C HIS A 124 -4.15 35.91 -15.93
N GLU A 125 -2.96 36.50 -16.05
CA GLU A 125 -2.08 36.39 -17.21
C GLU A 125 -1.71 34.94 -17.56
N TRP A 126 -1.61 34.06 -16.55
CA TRP A 126 -1.32 32.63 -16.78
C TRP A 126 -2.54 31.93 -17.39
N VAL A 127 -3.74 32.23 -16.89
CA VAL A 127 -5.00 31.70 -17.43
C VAL A 127 -5.21 32.18 -18.87
N GLU A 128 -4.97 33.46 -19.14
CA GLU A 128 -5.07 34.04 -20.48
C GLU A 128 -4.11 33.37 -21.46
N ALA A 129 -2.84 33.19 -21.07
CA ALA A 129 -1.86 32.49 -21.90
C ALA A 129 -2.27 31.03 -22.18
N TYR A 130 -2.81 30.33 -21.18
CA TYR A 130 -3.32 28.97 -21.35
C TYR A 130 -4.50 28.93 -22.34
N GLN A 131 -5.49 29.81 -22.20
CA GLN A 131 -6.63 29.91 -23.11
C GLN A 131 -6.23 30.33 -24.53
N PHE A 132 -5.23 31.20 -24.63
CA PHE A 132 -4.64 31.61 -25.90
C PHE A 132 -4.01 30.41 -26.62
N ILE A 133 -3.18 29.63 -25.92
CA ILE A 133 -2.57 28.40 -26.48
C ILE A 133 -3.65 27.39 -26.87
N TRP A 134 -4.62 27.14 -25.98
CA TRP A 134 -5.74 26.25 -26.24
C TRP A 134 -6.44 26.55 -27.57
N THR A 135 -6.67 27.83 -27.87
CA THR A 135 -7.39 28.27 -29.07
C THR A 135 -6.50 28.33 -30.32
N ASN A 136 -5.21 28.68 -30.16
CA ASN A 136 -4.35 29.06 -31.28
C ASN A 136 -3.25 28.05 -31.61
N PHE A 137 -3.01 27.01 -30.79
CA PHE A 137 -1.89 26.09 -30.99
C PHE A 137 -1.91 25.43 -32.37
N SER A 138 -3.02 24.78 -32.75
CA SER A 138 -3.14 24.11 -34.05
C SER A 138 -3.20 25.07 -35.24
N ILE A 139 -3.49 26.36 -35.00
CA ILE A 139 -3.45 27.41 -36.03
C ILE A 139 -2.01 27.86 -36.26
N GLN A 140 -1.26 28.07 -35.19
CA GLN A 140 0.13 28.54 -35.22
C GLN A 140 1.10 27.44 -35.65
N PHE A 141 0.84 26.20 -35.24
CA PHE A 141 1.68 25.03 -35.49
C PHE A 141 0.86 23.90 -36.15
N PRO A 142 0.43 24.06 -37.41
CA PRO A 142 -0.44 23.08 -38.09
C PRO A 142 0.23 21.74 -38.37
N GLU A 143 1.56 21.66 -38.27
CA GLU A 143 2.34 20.44 -38.47
C GLU A 143 2.49 19.60 -37.17
N GLU A 144 2.13 20.17 -36.01
CA GLU A 144 2.23 19.52 -34.71
C GLU A 144 0.97 18.73 -34.35
N GLU A 145 1.12 17.71 -33.49
CA GLU A 145 -0.03 17.01 -32.93
C GLU A 145 -0.86 17.94 -32.00
N PRO A 146 -2.20 17.84 -32.02
CA PRO A 146 -3.04 18.64 -31.15
C PRO A 146 -2.78 18.34 -29.67
N LEU A 147 -2.84 19.39 -28.84
CA LEU A 147 -2.49 19.32 -27.41
C LEU A 147 -3.44 18.46 -26.56
N TYR A 148 -4.67 18.22 -27.01
CA TYR A 148 -5.70 17.52 -26.25
C TYR A 148 -6.77 16.92 -27.16
N THR A 149 -7.58 16.02 -26.57
CA THR A 149 -8.80 15.48 -27.20
C THR A 149 -10.00 15.94 -26.38
N GLU A 150 -11.03 16.47 -27.04
CA GLU A 150 -12.25 16.92 -26.36
C GLU A 150 -13.20 15.75 -26.09
N VAL A 151 -13.72 15.71 -24.86
CA VAL A 151 -14.78 14.78 -24.44
C VAL A 151 -15.95 15.61 -23.99
N LYS A 152 -17.15 15.37 -24.54
CA LYS A 152 -18.36 16.08 -24.12
C LYS A 152 -18.76 15.55 -22.74
N ALA A 153 -18.72 16.39 -21.69
CA ALA A 153 -19.05 15.97 -20.32
C ALA A 153 -20.56 16.02 -20.03
N LEU A 154 -21.26 17.00 -20.60
CA LEU A 154 -22.70 17.22 -20.44
C LEU A 154 -23.38 17.27 -21.80
N ASN A 155 -24.60 16.77 -21.87
CA ASN A 155 -25.51 16.96 -23.00
C ASN A 155 -26.06 18.39 -23.02
N ASP A 156 -26.79 18.74 -24.08
CA ASP A 156 -27.35 20.09 -24.26
C ASP A 156 -28.48 20.40 -23.26
N ASP A 157 -28.97 19.39 -22.53
CA ASP A 157 -29.99 19.47 -21.48
C ASP A 157 -29.39 19.43 -20.05
N ASP A 158 -28.08 19.69 -19.92
CA ASP A 158 -27.31 19.64 -18.66
C ASP A 158 -27.27 18.25 -17.98
N THR A 159 -27.71 17.19 -18.67
CA THR A 159 -27.52 15.81 -18.18
C THR A 159 -26.11 15.32 -18.45
N ILE A 160 -25.63 14.37 -17.64
CA ILE A 160 -24.32 13.75 -17.86
C ILE A 160 -24.33 13.05 -19.22
N SER A 161 -23.29 13.30 -20.04
CA SER A 161 -23.24 12.74 -21.38
C SER A 161 -23.09 11.22 -21.38
N ASP A 162 -23.63 10.57 -22.41
CA ASP A 162 -23.43 9.13 -22.63
C ASP A 162 -21.94 8.80 -22.79
N GLN A 163 -21.14 9.73 -23.34
CA GLN A 163 -19.70 9.56 -23.49
C GLN A 163 -19.00 9.44 -22.13
N LEU A 164 -19.35 10.31 -21.16
CA LEU A 164 -18.78 10.24 -19.81
C LEU A 164 -19.25 8.98 -19.08
N ILE A 165 -20.53 8.62 -19.22
CA ILE A 165 -21.08 7.38 -18.63
C ILE A 165 -20.34 6.16 -19.15
N GLU A 166 -20.11 6.05 -20.46
CA GLU A 166 -19.39 4.93 -21.06
C GLU A 166 -17.91 4.90 -20.62
N MET A 167 -17.27 6.05 -20.42
CA MET A 167 -15.94 6.11 -19.82
C MET A 167 -15.93 5.56 -18.39
N LEU A 168 -16.89 5.99 -17.55
CA LEU A 168 -17.00 5.52 -16.16
C LEU A 168 -17.32 4.01 -16.10
N LYS A 169 -18.20 3.50 -16.96
CA LYS A 169 -18.48 2.05 -17.09
C LYS A 169 -17.26 1.26 -17.53
N SER A 170 -16.50 1.78 -18.50
CA SER A 170 -15.27 1.16 -18.97
C SER A 170 -14.24 1.06 -17.84
N HIS A 171 -14.09 2.13 -17.06
CA HIS A 171 -13.24 2.14 -15.87
C HIS A 171 -13.71 1.13 -14.82
N GLN A 172 -15.00 1.08 -14.48
CA GLN A 172 -15.54 0.08 -13.54
C GLN A 172 -15.26 -1.35 -14.02
N LYS A 173 -15.50 -1.63 -15.31
CA LYS A 173 -15.24 -2.95 -15.89
C LYS A 173 -13.76 -3.33 -15.81
N SER A 174 -12.86 -2.41 -16.13
CA SER A 174 -11.40 -2.62 -16.01
C SER A 174 -10.99 -2.88 -14.55
N TYR A 175 -11.59 -2.14 -13.61
CA TYR A 175 -11.37 -2.34 -12.18
C TYR A 175 -11.84 -3.72 -11.72
N GLU A 176 -13.06 -4.14 -12.07
CA GLU A 176 -13.60 -5.46 -11.72
C GLU A 176 -12.76 -6.61 -12.29
N GLN A 177 -12.30 -6.48 -13.54
CA GLN A 177 -11.40 -7.45 -14.17
C GLN A 177 -10.07 -7.55 -13.42
N THR A 178 -9.49 -6.40 -13.05
CA THR A 178 -8.25 -6.35 -12.26
C THR A 178 -8.46 -7.03 -10.90
N MET A 179 -9.55 -6.71 -10.20
CA MET A 179 -9.88 -7.30 -8.90
C MET A 179 -10.07 -8.81 -8.97
N GLN A 180 -10.78 -9.31 -9.99
CA GLN A 180 -10.93 -10.76 -10.21
C GLN A 180 -9.58 -11.42 -10.46
N MET A 181 -8.73 -10.81 -11.30
CA MET A 181 -7.39 -11.33 -11.57
C MET A 181 -6.53 -11.37 -10.30
N ILE A 182 -6.53 -10.31 -9.49
CA ILE A 182 -5.81 -10.25 -8.21
C ILE A 182 -6.27 -11.38 -7.27
N LYS A 183 -7.59 -11.58 -7.13
CA LYS A 183 -8.18 -12.61 -6.24
C LYS A 183 -7.84 -14.03 -6.70
N ILE A 184 -8.09 -14.34 -7.99
CA ILE A 184 -7.87 -15.67 -8.55
C ILE A 184 -6.40 -16.05 -8.48
N ASN A 185 -5.51 -15.12 -8.82
CA ASN A 185 -4.08 -15.37 -8.86
C ASN A 185 -3.37 -15.07 -7.53
N LYS A 186 -4.12 -14.68 -6.48
CA LYS A 186 -3.59 -14.40 -5.13
C LYS A 186 -2.43 -13.39 -5.15
N LEU A 187 -2.53 -12.38 -6.01
CA LEU A 187 -1.46 -11.41 -6.25
C LEU A 187 -1.32 -10.43 -5.07
N PRO A 188 -0.09 -10.00 -4.74
CA PRO A 188 0.13 -9.04 -3.67
C PRO A 188 -0.31 -7.62 -4.05
N PRO A 189 -0.48 -6.72 -3.07
CA PRO A 189 -0.92 -5.34 -3.28
C PRO A 189 -0.11 -4.57 -4.32
N SER A 190 1.19 -4.83 -4.46
CA SER A 190 2.06 -4.18 -5.46
C SER A 190 1.55 -4.34 -6.90
N PHE A 191 0.97 -5.48 -7.26
CA PHE A 191 0.35 -5.66 -8.58
C PHE A 191 -0.90 -4.80 -8.74
N MET A 192 -1.72 -4.70 -7.70
CA MET A 192 -2.93 -3.87 -7.74
C MET A 192 -2.57 -2.39 -7.89
N ALA A 193 -1.56 -1.92 -7.15
CA ALA A 193 -1.06 -0.56 -7.25
C ALA A 193 -0.55 -0.24 -8.66
N ALA A 194 0.27 -1.13 -9.24
CA ALA A 194 0.78 -0.97 -10.59
C ALA A 194 -0.32 -0.97 -11.66
N LEU A 195 -1.30 -1.88 -11.56
CA LEU A 195 -2.36 -2.02 -12.56
C LEU A 195 -3.43 -0.93 -12.49
N LEU A 196 -3.73 -0.44 -11.28
CA LEU A 196 -4.72 0.61 -11.07
C LEU A 196 -4.11 2.02 -11.01
N ASN A 197 -2.77 2.11 -11.13
CA ASN A 197 -2.01 3.34 -10.97
C ASN A 197 -2.37 4.06 -9.66
N LYS A 198 -2.34 3.32 -8.55
CA LYS A 198 -2.67 3.78 -7.20
C LYS A 198 -1.46 3.78 -6.30
N GLY A 199 -1.47 4.65 -5.30
CA GLY A 199 -0.40 4.74 -4.32
C GLY A 199 -0.38 3.51 -3.38
N PRO A 200 0.77 3.22 -2.74
CA PRO A 200 0.88 2.05 -1.87
C PRO A 200 -0.05 2.11 -0.66
N TYR A 201 -0.26 3.28 -0.04
CA TYR A 201 -1.15 3.38 1.12
C TYR A 201 -2.62 3.18 0.71
N GLU A 202 -3.09 3.86 -0.33
CA GLU A 202 -4.45 3.65 -0.86
C GLU A 202 -4.72 2.18 -1.16
N THR A 203 -3.76 1.51 -1.79
CA THR A 203 -3.87 0.10 -2.14
C THR A 203 -3.86 -0.79 -0.90
N TRP A 204 -2.97 -0.53 0.06
CA TRP A 204 -2.93 -1.23 1.35
C TRP A 204 -4.25 -1.08 2.12
N MET A 205 -4.77 0.16 2.20
CA MET A 205 -6.03 0.46 2.88
C MET A 205 -7.19 -0.27 2.21
N HIS A 206 -7.18 -0.36 0.88
CA HIS A 206 -8.19 -1.12 0.16
C HIS A 206 -8.13 -2.62 0.47
N TYR A 207 -6.93 -3.22 0.56
CA TYR A 207 -6.78 -4.60 1.05
C TYR A 207 -7.28 -4.76 2.49
N TYR A 208 -6.92 -3.83 3.38
CA TYR A 208 -7.34 -3.84 4.78
C TYR A 208 -8.87 -3.77 4.97
N GLN A 209 -9.55 -2.97 4.13
CA GLN A 209 -11.00 -2.75 4.26
C GLN A 209 -11.85 -3.76 3.48
N THR A 210 -11.27 -4.45 2.50
CA THR A 210 -12.03 -5.31 1.59
C THR A 210 -11.90 -6.77 2.01
N SER A 211 -12.99 -7.36 2.50
CA SER A 211 -13.02 -8.71 3.08
C SER A 211 -12.66 -9.85 2.11
N ASP A 212 -12.66 -9.61 0.81
CA ASP A 212 -12.33 -10.60 -0.22
C ASP A 212 -10.93 -10.42 -0.83
N LEU A 213 -10.18 -9.41 -0.38
CA LEU A 213 -8.75 -9.26 -0.64
C LEU A 213 -7.96 -9.77 0.55
N ASN A 214 -6.80 -10.38 0.28
CA ASN A 214 -5.99 -10.98 1.33
C ASN A 214 -4.50 -10.82 1.06
N PHE A 215 -3.72 -10.69 2.14
CA PHE A 215 -2.27 -10.80 2.11
C PHE A 215 -1.88 -12.27 2.17
N TRP A 216 -1.53 -12.83 1.02
CA TRP A 216 -1.18 -14.25 0.88
C TRP A 216 0.28 -14.46 1.26
N ILE A 217 0.54 -14.83 2.52
CA ILE A 217 1.91 -14.95 3.04
C ILE A 217 2.52 -16.35 2.97
N PHE A 218 1.69 -17.38 2.71
CA PHE A 218 2.10 -18.77 2.51
C PHE A 218 1.40 -19.39 1.29
N GLN A 219 2.05 -20.34 0.62
CA GLN A 219 1.47 -21.10 -0.50
C GLN A 219 0.54 -22.24 -0.04
N GLY A 220 0.58 -22.59 1.26
CA GLY A 220 -0.18 -23.68 1.88
C GLY A 220 0.17 -23.83 3.36
N SER A 221 -0.22 -24.95 3.98
CA SER A 221 -0.02 -25.25 5.40
C SER A 221 1.36 -25.85 5.74
N ASP A 222 2.39 -25.57 4.94
CA ASP A 222 3.72 -26.12 5.17
C ASP A 222 4.38 -25.50 6.41
N LEU A 223 4.46 -26.30 7.49
CA LEU A 223 5.11 -25.88 8.73
C LEU A 223 6.64 -25.76 8.58
N GLN A 224 7.24 -26.39 7.57
CA GLN A 224 8.67 -26.27 7.34
C GLN A 224 9.03 -24.87 6.83
N SER A 225 8.30 -24.35 5.83
CA SER A 225 8.52 -22.97 5.36
C SER A 225 8.40 -21.93 6.48
N VAL A 226 7.45 -22.12 7.41
CA VAL A 226 7.30 -21.26 8.60
C VAL A 226 8.56 -21.32 9.49
N ARG A 227 9.08 -22.52 9.76
CA ARG A 227 10.28 -22.69 10.59
C ARG A 227 11.51 -22.05 9.93
N ASP A 228 11.65 -22.24 8.63
CA ASP A 228 12.75 -21.69 7.85
C ASP A 228 12.70 -20.15 7.87
N GLY A 229 11.53 -19.54 7.63
CA GLY A 229 11.36 -18.10 7.74
C GLY A 229 11.62 -17.55 9.14
N VAL A 230 11.18 -18.25 10.20
CA VAL A 230 11.51 -17.89 11.60
C VAL A 230 13.02 -17.96 11.84
N GLN A 231 13.70 -18.97 11.29
CA GLN A 231 15.15 -19.11 11.43
C GLN A 231 15.89 -18.01 10.67
N THR A 232 15.48 -17.70 9.44
CA THR A 232 15.97 -16.57 8.66
C THR A 232 15.81 -15.27 9.45
N SER A 233 14.63 -15.00 9.98
CA SER A 233 14.35 -13.83 10.84
C SER A 233 15.27 -13.79 12.08
N LYS A 234 15.62 -14.93 12.67
CA LYS A 234 16.50 -14.98 13.86
C LYS A 234 17.93 -14.56 13.58
N ILE A 235 18.47 -14.96 12.43
CA ILE A 235 19.88 -14.77 12.04
C ILE A 235 20.10 -13.49 11.20
N SER A 236 19.02 -12.87 10.72
CA SER A 236 19.08 -11.64 9.93
C SER A 236 19.60 -10.47 10.77
N GLU A 237 20.54 -9.70 10.22
CA GLU A 237 20.98 -8.41 10.78
C GLU A 237 20.51 -7.22 9.92
N LYS A 238 20.39 -7.43 8.61
CA LYS A 238 20.01 -6.42 7.63
C LYS A 238 18.82 -6.93 6.84
N ILE A 239 17.75 -6.15 6.79
CA ILE A 239 16.54 -6.55 6.07
C ILE A 239 16.07 -5.42 5.16
N LEU A 240 15.60 -5.79 3.97
CA LEU A 240 14.87 -4.89 3.07
C LEU A 240 13.37 -5.15 3.25
N CYS A 241 12.61 -4.10 3.58
CA CYS A 241 11.17 -4.16 3.73
C CYS A 241 10.49 -3.46 2.57
N ASP A 242 9.41 -4.05 2.06
CA ASP A 242 8.51 -3.34 1.14
C ASP A 242 7.57 -2.38 1.89
N SER A 243 6.94 -1.47 1.15
CA SER A 243 6.04 -0.47 1.71
C SER A 243 4.82 -1.09 2.41
N TYR A 244 4.25 -2.16 1.86
CA TYR A 244 3.04 -2.82 2.38
C TYR A 244 3.30 -3.51 3.72
N THR A 245 4.43 -4.22 3.85
CA THR A 245 4.82 -4.84 5.12
C THR A 245 5.04 -3.78 6.19
N LEU A 246 5.73 -2.67 5.86
CA LEU A 246 5.91 -1.56 6.80
C LEU A 246 4.58 -0.92 7.23
N LEU A 247 3.62 -0.77 6.32
CA LEU A 247 2.28 -0.26 6.64
C LEU A 247 1.53 -1.20 7.60
N SER A 248 1.63 -2.52 7.40
CA SER A 248 1.04 -3.49 8.33
C SER A 248 1.73 -3.48 9.70
N ILE A 249 3.06 -3.40 9.76
CA ILE A 249 3.81 -3.26 11.02
C ILE A 249 3.44 -1.97 11.76
N ARG A 250 3.24 -0.88 11.02
CA ARG A 250 2.73 0.38 11.57
C ARG A 250 1.35 0.22 12.17
N GLN A 251 0.43 -0.46 11.47
CA GLN A 251 -0.92 -0.71 11.98
C GLN A 251 -0.92 -1.52 13.29
N LEU A 252 0.08 -2.38 13.49
CA LEU A 252 0.29 -3.12 14.74
C LEU A 252 1.01 -2.30 15.83
N ASN A 253 1.45 -1.08 15.53
CA ASN A 253 2.31 -0.24 16.36
C ASN A 253 3.62 -0.94 16.77
N LEU A 254 4.30 -1.56 15.80
CA LEU A 254 5.51 -2.37 16.01
C LEU A 254 6.74 -1.88 15.24
N LEU A 255 6.70 -0.65 14.71
CA LEU A 255 7.79 -0.10 13.89
C LEU A 255 9.10 0.03 14.69
N ASP A 256 9.03 0.55 15.91
CA ASP A 256 10.23 0.74 16.74
C ASP A 256 10.83 -0.60 17.19
N GLU A 257 10.01 -1.60 17.48
CA GLU A 257 10.46 -2.96 17.74
C GLU A 257 11.21 -3.53 16.54
N LEU A 258 10.72 -3.31 15.31
CA LEU A 258 11.39 -3.74 14.08
C LEU A 258 12.77 -3.08 13.93
N ALA A 259 12.84 -1.75 14.07
CA ALA A 259 14.09 -0.99 13.96
C ALA A 259 15.10 -1.35 15.08
N SER A 260 14.61 -1.76 16.25
CA SER A 260 15.48 -2.24 17.34
C SER A 260 16.08 -3.62 17.10
N MET A 261 15.55 -4.39 16.14
CA MET A 261 15.99 -5.76 15.86
C MET A 261 16.91 -5.85 14.65
N TYR A 262 16.73 -4.96 13.67
CA TYR A 262 17.44 -5.05 12.39
C TYR A 262 17.89 -3.69 11.90
N LYS A 263 18.92 -3.69 11.07
CA LYS A 263 19.25 -2.55 10.21
C LYS A 263 18.31 -2.57 9.01
N LEU A 264 17.42 -1.59 8.94
CA LEU A 264 16.35 -1.56 7.95
C LEU A 264 16.78 -0.88 6.65
N TYR A 265 16.34 -1.47 5.55
CA TYR A 265 16.45 -0.94 4.21
C TYR A 265 15.07 -0.84 3.57
N ILE A 266 14.89 0.14 2.71
CA ILE A 266 13.71 0.29 1.86
C ILE A 266 14.18 0.57 0.44
N HIS A 267 13.51 -0.02 -0.54
CA HIS A 267 13.78 0.29 -1.93
C HIS A 267 13.36 1.75 -2.24
N GLN A 268 14.19 2.47 -2.99
CA GLN A 268 13.96 3.91 -3.23
C GLN A 268 12.67 4.16 -4.02
N ASN A 269 12.27 3.26 -4.92
CA ASN A 269 10.97 3.37 -5.59
C ASN A 269 9.79 3.26 -4.62
N ASP A 270 9.80 2.27 -3.73
CA ASP A 270 8.73 2.10 -2.74
C ASP A 270 8.59 3.35 -1.86
N PHE A 271 9.73 3.94 -1.44
CA PHE A 271 9.72 5.21 -0.73
C PHE A 271 9.18 6.36 -1.59
N ASN A 272 9.62 6.48 -2.85
CA ASN A 272 9.17 7.52 -3.77
C ASN A 272 7.65 7.43 -3.99
N GLU A 273 7.11 6.24 -4.17
CA GLU A 273 5.67 6.01 -4.35
C GLU A 273 4.87 6.48 -3.14
N LEU A 274 5.26 6.05 -1.92
CA LEU A 274 4.67 6.52 -0.67
C LEU A 274 4.76 8.06 -0.53
N PHE A 275 5.95 8.61 -0.77
CA PHE A 275 6.20 10.03 -0.60
C PHE A 275 5.43 10.89 -1.61
N ASN A 276 5.36 10.46 -2.87
CA ASN A 276 4.58 11.14 -3.91
C ASN A 276 3.08 11.06 -3.61
N GLU A 277 2.58 9.92 -3.13
CA GLU A 277 1.18 9.77 -2.71
C GLU A 277 0.83 10.74 -1.58
N TYR A 278 1.67 10.80 -0.53
CA TYR A 278 1.52 11.76 0.57
C TYR A 278 1.47 13.20 0.07
N LEU A 279 2.43 13.60 -0.78
CA LEU A 279 2.49 14.97 -1.27
C LEU A 279 1.29 15.33 -2.15
N ASN A 280 0.89 14.44 -3.06
CA ASN A 280 -0.28 14.66 -3.92
C ASN A 280 -1.54 14.87 -3.08
N LYS A 281 -1.75 14.05 -2.04
CA LYS A 281 -2.88 14.20 -1.12
C LYS A 281 -2.80 15.48 -0.30
N ARG A 282 -1.62 15.88 0.17
CA ARG A 282 -1.41 17.13 0.92
C ARG A 282 -1.77 18.38 0.13
N VAL A 283 -1.63 18.30 -1.18
CA VAL A 283 -1.87 19.43 -2.07
C VAL A 283 -3.36 19.54 -2.37
N ILE A 284 -4.02 18.41 -2.63
CA ILE A 284 -5.45 18.34 -2.94
C ILE A 284 -6.30 18.55 -1.67
N SER A 285 -5.76 18.26 -0.48
CA SER A 285 -6.48 18.33 0.80
C SER A 285 -7.03 19.70 1.17
N LYS A 286 -6.60 20.78 0.51
CA LYS A 286 -7.16 22.13 0.74
C LYS A 286 -8.62 22.28 0.30
N HIS A 287 -9.09 21.41 -0.60
CA HIS A 287 -10.42 21.50 -1.20
C HIS A 287 -11.31 20.29 -0.91
N GLY A 288 -10.88 19.37 -0.04
CA GLY A 288 -11.49 18.05 0.10
C GLY A 288 -11.15 17.16 -1.09
N LEU A 289 -11.64 15.91 -1.08
CA LEU A 289 -11.45 14.98 -2.20
C LEU A 289 -12.81 14.46 -2.62
N SER A 290 -13.24 14.79 -3.84
CA SER A 290 -14.39 14.16 -4.48
C SER A 290 -13.95 13.11 -5.48
N THR A 291 -14.69 12.01 -5.56
CA THR A 291 -14.51 10.97 -6.57
C THR A 291 -15.87 10.64 -7.16
N ILE A 292 -15.93 10.53 -8.49
CA ILE A 292 -17.10 10.06 -9.22
C ILE A 292 -16.78 8.67 -9.75
N ALA A 293 -17.63 7.70 -9.44
CA ALA A 293 -17.52 6.32 -9.91
C ALA A 293 -18.87 5.84 -10.45
N TYR A 294 -18.84 4.77 -11.26
CA TYR A 294 -20.06 4.05 -11.64
C TYR A 294 -20.07 2.74 -10.85
N GLU A 295 -21.13 2.52 -10.07
CA GLU A 295 -21.31 1.33 -9.24
C GLU A 295 -22.79 0.94 -9.21
N GLN A 296 -23.08 -0.36 -9.32
CA GLN A 296 -24.45 -0.90 -9.22
C GLN A 296 -25.47 -0.22 -10.17
N GLY A 297 -25.01 0.22 -11.35
CA GLY A 297 -25.85 0.86 -12.34
C GLY A 297 -26.05 2.37 -12.15
N GLN A 298 -25.43 2.98 -11.15
CA GLN A 298 -25.57 4.39 -10.81
C GLN A 298 -24.22 5.10 -10.71
N ILE A 299 -24.22 6.41 -10.93
CA ILE A 299 -23.06 7.24 -10.65
C ILE A 299 -23.05 7.57 -9.16
N ILE A 300 -21.99 7.17 -8.47
CA ILE A 300 -21.75 7.47 -7.06
C ILE A 300 -20.74 8.60 -6.98
N HIS A 301 -21.05 9.59 -6.14
CA HIS A 301 -20.15 10.66 -5.77
C HIS A 301 -19.75 10.48 -4.31
N THR A 302 -18.46 10.32 -4.04
CA THR A 302 -17.92 10.20 -2.69
C THR A 302 -17.07 11.42 -2.39
N GLU A 303 -17.32 12.06 -1.25
CA GLU A 303 -16.58 13.23 -0.79
C GLU A 303 -15.93 12.94 0.57
N ASN A 304 -14.61 13.15 0.65
CA ASN A 304 -13.87 13.11 1.91
C ASN A 304 -13.77 14.53 2.48
N THR A 305 -14.15 14.66 3.75
CA THR A 305 -14.11 15.95 4.45
C THR A 305 -12.67 16.41 4.72
N LEU A 306 -12.45 17.73 4.82
CA LEU A 306 -11.14 18.31 5.13
C LEU A 306 -10.52 17.71 6.40
N GLY A 307 -11.31 17.50 7.45
CA GLY A 307 -10.83 16.94 8.72
C GLY A 307 -10.35 15.49 8.59
N GLN A 308 -11.03 14.67 7.79
CA GLN A 308 -10.59 13.29 7.51
C GLN A 308 -9.27 13.28 6.74
N VAL A 309 -9.11 14.18 5.75
CA VAL A 309 -7.88 14.27 4.97
C VAL A 309 -6.72 14.80 5.81
N GLN A 310 -6.96 15.78 6.71
CA GLN A 310 -5.91 16.31 7.59
C GLN A 310 -5.36 15.26 8.56
N LYS A 311 -6.25 14.52 9.26
CA LYS A 311 -5.82 13.45 10.16
C LYS A 311 -5.00 12.38 9.43
N TYR A 312 -5.45 11.99 8.24
CA TYR A 312 -4.73 11.07 7.37
C TYR A 312 -3.32 11.59 7.04
N LEU A 313 -3.17 12.87 6.72
CA LEU A 313 -1.89 13.46 6.34
C LEU A 313 -0.90 13.55 7.49
N GLU A 314 -1.35 13.90 8.70
CA GLU A 314 -0.50 13.91 9.90
C GLU A 314 0.07 12.52 10.16
N GLU A 315 -0.81 11.52 10.17
CA GLU A 315 -0.47 10.12 10.32
C GLU A 315 0.52 9.63 9.25
N TYR A 316 0.37 10.07 8.00
CA TYR A 316 1.26 9.68 6.91
C TYR A 316 2.62 10.41 6.98
N GLU A 317 2.64 11.68 7.37
CA GLU A 317 3.86 12.46 7.57
C GLU A 317 4.76 11.85 8.65
N ASP A 318 4.17 11.42 9.76
CA ASP A 318 4.87 10.71 10.83
C ASP A 318 5.51 9.41 10.31
N PHE A 319 4.81 8.69 9.44
CA PHE A 319 5.33 7.46 8.84
C PHE A 319 6.48 7.71 7.87
N ILE A 320 6.38 8.72 6.99
CA ILE A 320 7.47 9.12 6.10
C ILE A 320 8.70 9.56 6.90
N SER A 321 8.48 10.35 7.97
CA SER A 321 9.54 10.77 8.90
C SER A 321 10.21 9.57 9.56
N TRP A 322 9.41 8.59 10.02
CA TRP A 322 9.92 7.36 10.60
C TRP A 322 10.79 6.57 9.61
N ILE A 323 10.38 6.40 8.35
CA ILE A 323 11.18 5.73 7.32
C ILE A 323 12.50 6.49 7.10
N ASN A 324 12.46 7.82 7.01
CA ASN A 324 13.66 8.64 6.81
C ASN A 324 14.68 8.47 7.95
N ASN A 325 14.21 8.27 9.18
CA ASN A 325 15.07 8.17 10.36
C ASN A 325 15.59 6.76 10.63
N ASN A 326 14.85 5.72 10.22
CA ASN A 326 15.14 4.33 10.60
C ASN A 326 15.57 3.43 9.43
N CYS A 327 15.29 3.82 8.18
CA CYS A 327 15.60 3.01 7.01
C CYS A 327 16.69 3.64 6.13
N ILE A 328 17.56 2.79 5.59
CA ILE A 328 18.48 3.17 4.52
C ILE A 328 17.79 2.94 3.18
N LYS A 329 17.75 3.97 2.34
CA LYS A 329 17.17 3.89 1.00
C LYS A 329 18.21 3.32 0.04
N VAL A 330 17.85 2.29 -0.72
CA VAL A 330 18.71 1.67 -1.74
C VAL A 330 18.11 1.82 -3.12
N GLY A 331 18.96 2.09 -4.10
CA GLY A 331 18.55 2.24 -5.49
C GLY A 331 18.40 0.90 -6.21
N ASN A 332 18.16 0.99 -7.51
CA ASN A 332 18.09 -0.16 -8.40
C ASN A 332 19.48 -0.74 -8.66
N ARG A 333 19.53 -2.05 -8.95
CA ARG A 333 20.72 -2.72 -9.47
C ARG A 333 21.24 -2.04 -10.74
N ILE A 334 22.52 -1.70 -10.77
CA ILE A 334 23.19 -1.12 -11.95
C ILE A 334 23.70 -2.27 -12.82
N ALA A 335 22.89 -2.70 -13.78
CA ALA A 335 23.25 -3.75 -14.74
C ALA A 335 22.87 -3.33 -16.18
N ASN A 336 23.54 -3.93 -17.16
CA ASN A 336 23.36 -3.66 -18.59
C ASN A 336 22.32 -4.60 -19.23
N ASN A 337 21.34 -5.05 -18.46
CA ASN A 337 20.49 -6.16 -18.84
C ASN A 337 19.13 -5.64 -19.34
N GLU A 338 18.68 -6.12 -20.49
CA GLU A 338 17.31 -5.92 -20.97
C GLU A 338 16.36 -6.84 -20.21
N THR A 339 15.99 -6.47 -18.99
CA THR A 339 14.86 -7.11 -18.28
C THR A 339 13.55 -6.63 -18.88
N ASP A 340 12.53 -7.49 -18.91
CA ASP A 340 11.16 -7.11 -19.31
C ASP A 340 10.67 -5.93 -18.44
N GLU A 341 10.46 -4.77 -19.07
CA GLU A 341 10.05 -3.54 -18.38
C GLU A 341 8.75 -3.72 -17.59
N LYS A 342 7.87 -4.63 -18.01
CA LYS A 342 6.53 -4.80 -17.42
C LYS A 342 6.55 -5.39 -16.02
N LEU A 343 7.58 -6.17 -15.68
CA LEU A 343 7.71 -6.83 -14.37
C LEU A 343 8.84 -6.25 -13.53
N LYS A 344 9.45 -5.16 -14.00
CA LYS A 344 10.62 -4.55 -13.37
C LYS A 344 10.39 -4.19 -11.90
N PHE A 345 9.18 -3.71 -11.55
CA PHE A 345 8.79 -3.35 -10.19
C PHE A 345 8.89 -4.52 -9.19
N LEU A 346 8.78 -5.78 -9.65
CA LEU A 346 8.92 -6.97 -8.80
C LEU A 346 10.37 -7.36 -8.57
N TYR A 347 11.18 -7.26 -9.63
CA TYR A 347 12.55 -7.78 -9.60
C TYR A 347 13.53 -6.82 -8.93
N GLN A 348 13.33 -5.51 -9.04
CA GLN A 348 14.29 -4.51 -8.56
C GLN A 348 14.62 -4.66 -7.07
N SER A 349 13.60 -4.85 -6.22
CA SER A 349 13.80 -5.03 -4.77
C SER A 349 14.48 -6.35 -4.42
N ILE A 350 14.26 -7.41 -5.21
CA ILE A 350 14.90 -8.71 -5.02
C ILE A 350 16.36 -8.67 -5.49
N GLU A 351 16.61 -8.07 -6.65
CA GLU A 351 17.94 -7.90 -7.23
C GLU A 351 18.89 -7.18 -6.29
N ILE A 352 18.41 -6.08 -5.68
CA ILE A 352 19.22 -5.35 -4.72
C ILE A 352 19.47 -6.14 -3.43
N CYS A 353 18.54 -7.01 -3.01
CA CYS A 353 18.79 -7.90 -1.88
C CYS A 353 19.94 -8.86 -2.16
N GLY A 354 20.02 -9.41 -3.37
CA GLY A 354 21.13 -10.27 -3.79
C GLY A 354 22.47 -9.53 -3.83
N ASP A 355 22.50 -8.33 -4.43
CA ASP A 355 23.73 -7.54 -4.59
C ASP A 355 24.27 -7.00 -3.24
N GLU A 356 23.39 -6.57 -2.34
CA GLU A 356 23.76 -5.99 -1.03
C GLU A 356 23.74 -7.01 0.13
N ASN A 357 23.49 -8.29 -0.18
CA ASN A 357 23.35 -9.38 0.80
C ASN A 357 22.34 -9.03 1.91
N LEU A 358 21.14 -8.61 1.50
CA LEU A 358 20.01 -8.29 2.37
C LEU A 358 19.01 -9.43 2.37
N ILE A 359 18.33 -9.59 3.51
CA ILE A 359 17.21 -10.50 3.64
C ILE A 359 15.93 -9.75 3.29
N LEU A 360 15.07 -10.35 2.46
CA LEU A 360 13.81 -9.73 2.07
C LEU A 360 12.72 -9.99 3.10
N MET A 361 12.14 -8.94 3.66
CA MET A 361 10.92 -9.02 4.48
C MET A 361 9.72 -8.59 3.64
N VAL A 362 8.88 -9.55 3.24
CA VAL A 362 7.74 -9.31 2.34
C VAL A 362 6.55 -10.22 2.64
N ASP A 363 5.37 -9.64 2.67
CA ASP A 363 4.11 -10.32 2.94
C ASP A 363 3.46 -10.90 1.67
N SER A 364 4.24 -11.66 0.90
CA SER A 364 3.79 -12.33 -0.32
C SER A 364 4.55 -13.63 -0.57
N TYR A 365 3.85 -14.79 -0.57
CA TYR A 365 4.50 -16.07 -0.89
C TYR A 365 5.05 -16.11 -2.32
N GLN A 366 4.42 -15.38 -3.26
CA GLN A 366 4.85 -15.33 -4.66
C GLN A 366 6.18 -14.59 -4.79
N ILE A 367 6.30 -13.41 -4.17
CA ILE A 367 7.54 -12.64 -4.20
C ILE A 367 8.65 -13.40 -3.48
N ARG A 368 8.36 -14.05 -2.35
CA ARG A 368 9.32 -14.91 -1.64
C ARG A 368 9.80 -16.09 -2.50
N GLY A 369 8.88 -16.75 -3.20
CA GLY A 369 9.18 -17.83 -4.13
C GLY A 369 10.10 -17.36 -5.26
N LEU A 370 9.75 -16.25 -5.92
CA LEU A 370 10.57 -15.63 -6.96
C LEU A 370 11.95 -15.24 -6.44
N ALA A 371 12.03 -14.67 -5.24
CA ALA A 371 13.28 -14.27 -4.60
C ALA A 371 14.22 -15.45 -4.38
N LYS A 372 13.68 -16.57 -3.90
CA LYS A 372 14.46 -17.79 -3.67
C LYS A 372 14.85 -18.48 -4.97
N GLU A 373 13.92 -18.62 -5.91
CA GLU A 373 14.15 -19.35 -7.16
C GLU A 373 15.12 -18.65 -8.12
N LEU A 374 15.03 -17.32 -8.23
CA LEU A 374 15.78 -16.58 -9.25
C LEU A 374 17.13 -16.07 -8.75
N LEU A 375 17.23 -15.70 -7.48
CA LEU A 375 18.37 -14.96 -6.95
C LEU A 375 18.89 -15.52 -5.62
N ASP A 376 18.35 -16.65 -5.16
CA ASP A 376 18.70 -17.30 -3.88
C ASP A 376 18.61 -16.34 -2.67
N VAL A 377 17.69 -15.37 -2.74
CA VAL A 377 17.47 -14.41 -1.67
C VAL A 377 16.58 -15.03 -0.61
N ASP A 378 17.12 -15.18 0.59
CA ASP A 378 16.35 -15.62 1.75
C ASP A 378 15.34 -14.55 2.18
N SER A 379 14.18 -15.01 2.66
CA SER A 379 13.07 -14.12 2.97
C SER A 379 12.20 -14.61 4.14
N PHE A 380 11.58 -13.67 4.82
CA PHE A 380 10.57 -13.95 5.85
C PHE A 380 9.41 -12.93 5.79
N ASN A 381 8.30 -13.23 6.44
CA ASN A 381 7.10 -12.38 6.51
C ASN A 381 6.82 -11.89 7.94
N ILE A 382 5.82 -11.02 8.09
CA ILE A 382 5.46 -10.43 9.39
C ILE A 382 5.04 -11.47 10.44
N CYS A 383 4.38 -12.56 10.03
CA CYS A 383 3.98 -13.65 10.93
C CYS A 383 5.20 -14.38 11.50
N GLU A 384 6.16 -14.74 10.65
CA GLU A 384 7.41 -15.39 11.05
C GLU A 384 8.25 -14.48 11.96
N TRP A 385 8.23 -13.17 11.72
CA TRP A 385 8.87 -12.19 12.58
C TRP A 385 8.20 -12.08 13.97
N ILE A 386 6.88 -12.07 14.05
CA ILE A 386 6.15 -12.07 15.33
C ILE A 386 6.44 -13.35 16.12
N ILE A 387 6.49 -14.50 15.45
CA ILE A 387 6.92 -15.77 16.08
C ILE A 387 8.35 -15.64 16.60
N ASN A 388 9.27 -15.06 15.84
CA ASN A 388 10.63 -14.79 16.30
C ASN A 388 10.65 -13.90 17.56
N MET A 389 9.90 -12.80 17.59
CA MET A 389 9.77 -11.94 18.78
C MET A 389 9.29 -12.70 20.01
N PHE A 390 8.29 -13.56 19.85
CA PHE A 390 7.77 -14.40 20.93
C PHE A 390 8.84 -15.41 21.39
N THR A 391 9.50 -16.10 20.47
CA THR A 391 10.54 -17.09 20.82
C THR A 391 11.78 -16.48 21.47
N LYS A 392 12.10 -15.21 21.17
CA LYS A 392 13.16 -14.44 21.85
C LYS A 392 12.70 -13.79 23.16
N GLY A 393 11.43 -13.95 23.55
CA GLY A 393 10.87 -13.38 24.78
C GLY A 393 10.71 -11.85 24.75
N ARG A 394 10.71 -11.22 23.56
CA ARG A 394 10.46 -9.77 23.42
C ARG A 394 8.99 -9.42 23.61
N ILE A 395 8.11 -10.35 23.28
CA ILE A 395 6.67 -10.26 23.54
C ILE A 395 6.23 -11.48 24.34
N ASN A 396 5.23 -11.30 25.20
CA ASN A 396 4.63 -12.40 25.95
C ASN A 396 3.56 -13.13 25.12
N LYS A 397 2.99 -14.20 25.66
CA LYS A 397 1.96 -15.00 24.99
C LYS A 397 0.71 -14.17 24.65
N GLU A 398 0.29 -13.27 25.53
CA GLU A 398 -0.90 -12.43 25.30
C GLU A 398 -0.69 -11.51 24.11
N LYS A 399 0.45 -10.82 24.04
CA LYS A 399 0.81 -9.98 22.90
C LYS A 399 0.97 -10.75 21.61
N TYR A 400 1.56 -11.95 21.67
CA TYR A 400 1.62 -12.85 20.52
C TYR A 400 0.21 -13.14 19.99
N LEU A 401 -0.73 -13.57 20.84
CA LEU A 401 -2.10 -13.87 20.43
C LEU A 401 -2.84 -12.62 19.91
N GLU A 402 -2.61 -11.46 20.53
CA GLU A 402 -3.16 -10.17 20.08
C GLU A 402 -2.71 -9.82 18.66
N TYR A 403 -1.39 -9.82 18.39
CA TYR A 403 -0.85 -9.47 17.09
C TYR A 403 -1.23 -10.46 15.99
N MET A 404 -1.23 -11.75 16.30
CA MET A 404 -1.70 -12.77 15.35
C MET A 404 -3.18 -12.60 15.01
N GLY A 405 -4.02 -12.23 15.98
CA GLY A 405 -5.42 -11.90 15.74
C GLY A 405 -5.61 -10.62 14.93
N ASP A 406 -4.78 -9.60 15.16
CA ASP A 406 -4.79 -8.37 14.36
C ASP A 406 -4.39 -8.61 12.90
N LEU A 407 -3.41 -9.46 12.62
CA LEU A 407 -3.06 -9.84 11.25
C LEU A 407 -4.22 -10.49 10.51
N LEU A 408 -4.95 -11.39 11.17
CA LEU A 408 -6.14 -12.03 10.59
C LEU A 408 -7.24 -11.03 10.27
N VAL A 409 -7.43 -10.03 11.14
CA VAL A 409 -8.36 -8.92 10.93
C VAL A 409 -7.94 -8.05 9.75
N ILE A 410 -6.64 -7.82 9.58
CA ILE A 410 -6.08 -7.08 8.44
C ILE A 410 -6.28 -7.83 7.11
N GLY A 411 -6.61 -9.13 7.13
CA GLY A 411 -6.81 -9.95 5.94
C GLY A 411 -5.58 -10.79 5.56
N TYR A 412 -4.67 -11.06 6.49
CA TYR A 412 -3.58 -12.00 6.24
C TYR A 412 -4.11 -13.44 6.15
N ALA A 413 -3.76 -14.14 5.07
CA ALA A 413 -4.26 -15.47 4.76
C ALA A 413 -3.21 -16.58 4.98
N ILE A 414 -3.73 -17.78 5.29
CA ILE A 414 -2.96 -19.01 5.54
C ILE A 414 -2.03 -18.87 6.76
N ILE A 415 -2.37 -17.99 7.71
CA ILE A 415 -1.72 -17.97 9.02
C ILE A 415 -2.07 -19.30 9.73
N PRO A 416 -1.10 -19.99 10.37
CA PRO A 416 -1.38 -21.11 11.25
C PRO A 416 -2.19 -20.61 12.45
N ILE A 417 -3.52 -20.72 12.41
CA ILE A 417 -4.36 -20.32 13.54
C ILE A 417 -4.33 -21.40 14.62
N ASP A 418 -4.07 -20.97 15.84
CA ASP A 418 -4.34 -21.74 17.05
C ASP A 418 -5.71 -21.32 17.60
N ASP A 419 -6.49 -22.27 18.11
CA ASP A 419 -7.75 -22.03 18.80
C ASP A 419 -7.61 -20.97 19.92
N GLN A 420 -6.41 -20.88 20.50
CA GLN A 420 -6.05 -19.88 21.51
C GLN A 420 -6.18 -18.43 21.05
N ILE A 421 -6.02 -18.12 19.75
CA ILE A 421 -6.14 -16.74 19.24
C ILE A 421 -7.59 -16.25 19.42
N ILE A 422 -8.55 -17.08 19.00
CA ILE A 422 -9.99 -16.75 19.11
C ILE A 422 -10.40 -16.73 20.58
N MET A 423 -9.95 -17.71 21.38
CA MET A 423 -10.23 -17.73 22.82
C MET A 423 -9.69 -16.49 23.55
N HIS A 424 -8.48 -16.03 23.20
CA HIS A 424 -7.90 -14.81 23.78
C HIS A 424 -8.77 -13.58 23.49
N HIS A 425 -9.19 -13.40 22.24
CA HIS A 425 -10.04 -12.26 21.87
C HIS A 425 -11.44 -12.33 22.49
N LEU A 426 -12.04 -13.53 22.56
CA LEU A 426 -13.29 -13.76 23.29
C LEU A 426 -13.14 -13.41 24.77
N SER A 427 -12.07 -13.87 25.44
CA SER A 427 -11.84 -13.56 26.84
C SER A 427 -11.65 -12.05 27.07
N LYS A 428 -10.85 -11.41 26.22
CA LYS A 428 -10.57 -9.95 26.27
C LYS A 428 -11.82 -9.10 26.04
N SER A 429 -12.79 -9.57 25.23
CA SER A 429 -14.07 -8.88 25.01
C SER A 429 -15.15 -9.24 26.02
N HIS A 430 -14.80 -9.95 27.10
CA HIS A 430 -15.77 -10.50 28.05
C HIS A 430 -16.85 -11.35 27.36
N TYR A 431 -16.44 -12.10 26.34
CA TYR A 431 -17.25 -13.05 25.58
C TYR A 431 -18.32 -12.41 24.69
N ILE A 432 -18.23 -11.10 24.46
CA ILE A 432 -19.11 -10.37 23.54
C ILE A 432 -18.55 -10.48 22.12
N LEU A 433 -19.38 -10.91 21.18
CA LEU A 433 -19.02 -10.93 19.75
C LEU A 433 -19.06 -9.51 19.20
N ASN A 434 -17.88 -8.92 19.01
CA ASN A 434 -17.69 -7.65 18.31
C ASN A 434 -17.20 -7.90 16.87
N ASP A 435 -17.02 -6.82 16.09
CA ASP A 435 -16.61 -6.91 14.68
C ASP A 435 -15.31 -7.68 14.50
N LYS A 436 -14.32 -7.44 15.37
CA LYS A 436 -13.04 -8.15 15.36
C LYS A 436 -13.22 -9.66 15.54
N ILE A 437 -14.01 -10.10 16.52
CA ILE A 437 -14.26 -11.53 16.75
C ILE A 437 -15.06 -12.14 15.60
N ASN A 438 -16.02 -11.41 15.05
CA ASN A 438 -16.78 -11.86 13.89
C ASN A 438 -15.89 -12.02 12.65
N GLN A 439 -14.90 -11.15 12.45
CA GLN A 439 -13.88 -11.29 11.40
C GLN A 439 -13.01 -12.52 11.63
N LEU A 440 -12.57 -12.78 12.87
CA LEU A 440 -11.82 -14.00 13.20
C LEU A 440 -12.63 -15.28 12.92
N PHE A 441 -13.91 -15.29 13.25
CA PHE A 441 -14.79 -16.41 12.87
C PHE A 441 -15.00 -16.49 11.36
N THR A 442 -15.11 -15.36 10.67
CA THR A 442 -15.25 -15.31 9.22
C THR A 442 -14.01 -15.84 8.51
N TYR A 443 -12.82 -15.65 9.07
CA TYR A 443 -11.60 -16.27 8.56
C TYR A 443 -11.70 -17.80 8.51
N LEU A 444 -12.33 -18.43 9.51
CA LEU A 444 -12.52 -19.89 9.51
C LEU A 444 -13.51 -20.39 8.44
N LYS A 445 -14.23 -19.48 7.76
CA LYS A 445 -15.16 -19.80 6.67
C LYS A 445 -14.50 -19.84 5.29
N ARG A 446 -13.20 -19.60 5.20
CA ARG A 446 -12.53 -19.52 3.89
C ARG A 446 -12.44 -20.89 3.21
N ASP A 447 -12.58 -20.87 1.89
CA ASP A 447 -12.60 -22.09 1.06
C ASP A 447 -11.21 -22.74 0.89
N ASP A 448 -10.14 -22.01 1.24
CA ASP A 448 -8.75 -22.49 1.19
C ASP A 448 -8.30 -23.23 2.46
N LEU A 449 -9.14 -23.28 3.50
CA LEU A 449 -8.86 -24.03 4.73
C LEU A 449 -9.42 -25.45 4.66
N HIS A 450 -8.64 -26.43 5.12
CA HIS A 450 -9.09 -27.82 5.20
C HIS A 450 -10.29 -27.95 6.17
N PRO A 451 -11.39 -28.63 5.78
CA PRO A 451 -12.56 -28.81 6.63
C PRO A 451 -12.27 -29.43 7.99
N GLU A 452 -11.36 -30.41 8.04
CA GLU A 452 -10.96 -31.11 9.27
C GLU A 452 -10.29 -30.15 10.25
N TYR A 453 -9.44 -29.25 9.73
CA TYR A 453 -8.77 -28.23 10.53
C TYR A 453 -9.77 -27.25 11.16
N VAL A 454 -10.74 -26.78 10.37
CA VAL A 454 -11.80 -25.89 10.87
C VAL A 454 -12.63 -26.58 11.97
N LEU A 455 -12.95 -27.87 11.80
CA LEU A 455 -13.65 -28.66 12.81
C LEU A 455 -12.82 -28.86 14.07
N GLU A 456 -11.52 -29.13 13.95
CA GLU A 456 -10.62 -29.30 15.08
C GLU A 456 -10.54 -28.02 15.92
N VAL A 457 -10.25 -26.88 15.29
CA VAL A 457 -10.22 -25.56 15.96
C VAL A 457 -11.56 -25.26 16.62
N SER A 458 -12.67 -25.47 15.91
CA SER A 458 -14.03 -25.24 16.41
C SER A 458 -14.38 -26.12 17.61
N SER A 459 -13.96 -27.40 17.60
CA SER A 459 -14.22 -28.34 18.70
C SER A 459 -13.54 -27.90 20.00
N ARG A 460 -12.31 -27.37 19.90
CA ARG A 460 -11.54 -26.85 21.03
C ARG A 460 -12.14 -25.56 21.58
N ILE A 461 -12.60 -24.66 20.70
CA ILE A 461 -13.34 -23.45 21.09
C ILE A 461 -14.61 -23.82 21.86
N LEU A 462 -15.42 -24.76 21.36
CA LEU A 462 -16.65 -25.17 22.04
C LEU A 462 -16.36 -25.83 23.40
N LYS A 463 -15.36 -26.70 23.46
CA LYS A 463 -14.90 -27.28 24.73
C LYS A 463 -14.58 -26.18 25.74
N TRP A 464 -13.76 -25.20 25.36
CA TRP A 464 -13.37 -24.09 26.24
C TRP A 464 -14.59 -23.27 26.69
N VAL A 465 -15.45 -22.86 25.75
CA VAL A 465 -16.66 -22.05 26.02
C VAL A 465 -17.59 -22.71 27.05
N TRP A 466 -17.72 -24.03 27.01
CA TRP A 466 -18.62 -24.78 27.88
C TRP A 466 -18.00 -25.23 29.22
N LEU A 467 -16.68 -25.15 29.35
CA LEU A 467 -15.98 -25.38 30.62
C LEU A 467 -15.71 -24.09 31.39
N GLU A 468 -15.60 -22.96 30.70
CA GLU A 468 -15.40 -21.65 31.33
C GLU A 468 -16.67 -21.08 31.98
N SER A 469 -16.46 -20.15 32.92
CA SER A 469 -17.53 -19.45 33.63
C SER A 469 -18.14 -18.32 32.78
N ILE A 470 -18.67 -18.67 31.61
CA ILE A 470 -19.32 -17.74 30.66
C ILE A 470 -20.83 -17.69 30.91
N PRO A 471 -21.46 -16.50 30.95
CA PRO A 471 -22.91 -16.36 31.01
C PRO A 471 -23.62 -17.13 29.89
N ASN A 472 -24.74 -17.80 30.22
CA ASN A 472 -25.44 -18.69 29.28
C ASN A 472 -25.79 -18.03 27.94
N PHE A 473 -26.17 -16.75 27.95
CA PHE A 473 -26.47 -15.99 26.73
C PHE A 473 -25.25 -15.92 25.81
N HIS A 474 -24.10 -15.44 26.29
CA HIS A 474 -22.87 -15.36 25.51
C HIS A 474 -22.38 -16.74 25.06
N ARG A 475 -22.53 -17.76 25.91
CA ARG A 475 -22.20 -19.15 25.59
C ARG A 475 -22.99 -19.65 24.38
N GLN A 476 -24.29 -19.39 24.35
CA GLN A 476 -25.15 -19.73 23.22
C GLN A 476 -24.74 -18.96 21.98
N THR A 477 -24.56 -17.64 22.07
CA THR A 477 -24.18 -16.79 20.93
C THR A 477 -22.85 -17.23 20.30
N ILE A 478 -21.84 -17.59 21.11
CA ILE A 478 -20.58 -18.13 20.60
C ILE A 478 -20.78 -19.51 19.96
N THR A 479 -21.59 -20.37 20.58
CA THR A 479 -21.93 -21.69 20.01
C THR A 479 -22.59 -21.54 18.64
N ASP A 480 -23.54 -20.61 18.49
CA ASP A 480 -24.23 -20.33 17.24
C ASP A 480 -23.26 -19.81 16.16
N ALA A 481 -22.32 -18.95 16.55
CA ALA A 481 -21.27 -18.44 15.66
C ALA A 481 -20.37 -19.58 15.16
N VAL A 482 -19.91 -20.46 16.06
CA VAL A 482 -19.09 -21.63 15.69
C VAL A 482 -19.86 -22.59 14.78
N CYS A 483 -21.12 -22.90 15.11
CA CYS A 483 -21.99 -23.71 14.25
C CYS A 483 -22.15 -23.09 12.85
N SER A 484 -22.32 -21.77 12.77
CA SER A 484 -22.43 -21.03 11.50
C SER A 484 -21.13 -21.03 10.70
N VAL A 485 -19.97 -21.08 11.37
CA VAL A 485 -18.66 -21.21 10.73
C VAL A 485 -18.50 -22.58 10.10
N VAL A 486 -18.66 -23.66 10.89
CA VAL A 486 -18.38 -25.01 10.40
C VAL A 486 -19.34 -25.43 9.29
N THR A 487 -20.58 -24.94 9.31
CA THR A 487 -21.61 -25.27 8.32
C THR A 487 -21.61 -24.38 7.07
N PHE A 488 -20.69 -23.40 6.97
CA PHE A 488 -20.60 -22.52 5.81
C PHE A 488 -20.40 -23.35 4.53
N GLN A 489 -21.35 -23.19 3.58
CA GLN A 489 -21.42 -23.92 2.31
C GLN A 489 -21.41 -25.46 2.42
N LYS A 490 -21.81 -26.03 3.57
CA LYS A 490 -21.80 -27.48 3.82
C LYS A 490 -23.14 -27.99 4.34
N ASN A 491 -23.33 -29.31 4.36
CA ASN A 491 -24.52 -29.93 4.94
C ASN A 491 -24.54 -29.71 6.47
N LYS A 492 -25.53 -28.93 6.96
CA LYS A 492 -25.60 -28.56 8.38
C LYS A 492 -25.62 -29.77 9.31
N GLN A 493 -26.43 -30.77 9.01
CA GLN A 493 -26.66 -31.90 9.93
C GLN A 493 -25.42 -32.78 10.04
N GLU A 494 -24.83 -33.14 8.92
CA GLU A 494 -23.61 -33.97 8.87
C GLU A 494 -22.44 -33.29 9.58
N VAL A 495 -22.20 -32.01 9.28
CA VAL A 495 -21.06 -31.29 9.85
C VAL A 495 -21.21 -31.08 11.35
N ILE A 496 -22.41 -30.76 11.85
CA ILE A 496 -22.63 -30.62 13.30
C ILE A 496 -22.46 -31.97 14.01
N GLN A 497 -22.89 -33.08 13.41
CA GLN A 497 -22.63 -34.41 13.97
C GLN A 497 -21.12 -34.70 14.06
N ASN A 498 -20.36 -34.40 13.01
CA ASN A 498 -18.90 -34.56 13.00
C ASN A 498 -18.22 -33.65 14.03
N LEU A 499 -18.65 -32.39 14.13
CA LEU A 499 -18.16 -31.45 15.15
C LEU A 499 -18.39 -31.98 16.56
N LEU A 500 -19.60 -32.46 16.87
CA LEU A 500 -19.93 -33.01 18.18
C LEU A 500 -19.12 -34.28 18.47
N ALA A 501 -18.95 -35.17 17.48
CA ALA A 501 -18.14 -36.38 17.61
C ALA A 501 -16.65 -36.09 17.87
N LEU A 502 -16.12 -34.99 17.31
CA LEU A 502 -14.76 -34.51 17.59
C LEU A 502 -14.66 -33.80 18.95
N THR A 503 -15.74 -33.18 19.40
CA THR A 503 -15.76 -32.40 20.64
C THR A 503 -15.94 -33.28 21.87
N GLU A 504 -16.75 -34.34 21.79
CA GLU A 504 -17.06 -35.24 22.92
C GLU A 504 -15.81 -35.81 23.62
N PRO A 505 -14.80 -36.35 22.91
CA PRO A 505 -13.61 -36.93 23.55
C PRO A 505 -12.75 -35.89 24.27
N LEU A 506 -12.96 -34.59 24.01
CA LEU A 506 -12.22 -33.51 24.67
C LEU A 506 -12.75 -33.21 26.07
N PHE A 507 -13.96 -33.67 26.43
CA PHE A 507 -14.54 -33.56 27.76
C PHE A 507 -14.12 -34.75 28.62
N SER A 508 -13.72 -34.49 29.87
CA SER A 508 -13.48 -35.58 30.82
C SER A 508 -14.81 -36.11 31.36
N ILE A 509 -14.82 -37.36 31.82
CA ILE A 509 -16.00 -38.02 32.41
C ILE A 509 -16.64 -37.17 33.53
N LEU A 510 -15.84 -36.41 34.29
CA LEU A 510 -16.30 -35.56 35.39
C LEU A 510 -17.16 -34.37 34.94
N VAL A 511 -17.01 -33.93 33.68
CA VAL A 511 -17.70 -32.76 33.11
C VAL A 511 -18.59 -33.12 31.92
N GLN A 512 -18.95 -34.40 31.77
CA GLN A 512 -19.80 -34.88 30.67
C GLN A 512 -21.14 -34.14 30.57
N HIS A 513 -21.71 -33.75 31.71
CA HIS A 513 -22.95 -32.96 31.77
C HIS A 513 -22.85 -31.59 31.07
N GLN A 514 -21.65 -31.01 30.91
CA GLN A 514 -21.47 -29.79 30.11
C GLN A 514 -21.48 -30.09 28.61
N PHE A 515 -20.93 -31.23 28.20
CA PHE A 515 -21.02 -31.69 26.82
C PHE A 515 -22.47 -31.95 26.41
N ASP A 516 -23.27 -32.58 27.28
CA ASP A 516 -24.69 -32.82 26.99
C ASP A 516 -25.44 -31.49 26.74
N LYS A 517 -25.16 -30.45 27.54
CA LYS A 517 -25.74 -29.12 27.32
C LYS A 517 -25.25 -28.46 26.03
N LEU A 518 -23.98 -28.60 25.68
CA LEU A 518 -23.44 -28.15 24.40
C LEU A 518 -24.17 -28.85 23.24
N LYS A 519 -24.34 -30.17 23.34
CA LYS A 519 -25.05 -30.98 22.34
C LYS A 519 -26.49 -30.52 22.18
N ASP A 520 -27.19 -30.25 23.28
CA ASP A 520 -28.54 -29.70 23.25
C ASP A 520 -28.58 -28.32 22.58
N ALA A 521 -27.63 -27.44 22.90
CA ALA A 521 -27.50 -26.12 22.29
C ALA A 521 -27.25 -26.19 20.77
N ALA A 522 -26.35 -27.08 20.33
CA ALA A 522 -26.05 -27.29 18.91
C ALA A 522 -27.25 -27.89 18.15
N ASN A 523 -27.97 -28.84 18.77
CA ASN A 523 -29.20 -29.40 18.21
C ASN A 523 -30.32 -28.36 18.12
N TYR A 524 -30.42 -27.48 19.12
CA TYR A 524 -31.38 -26.38 19.10
C TYR A 524 -31.11 -25.42 17.93
N TRP A 525 -29.85 -25.06 17.72
CA TRP A 525 -29.41 -24.27 16.56
C TRP A 525 -29.76 -24.95 15.23
N LEU A 526 -29.57 -26.26 15.10
CA LEU A 526 -29.95 -27.03 13.90
C LEU A 526 -31.45 -26.94 13.58
N LEU A 527 -32.31 -26.85 14.59
CA LEU A 527 -33.77 -26.74 14.41
C LEU A 527 -34.22 -25.35 13.96
N GLY A 528 -33.30 -24.38 13.83
CA GLY A 528 -33.61 -23.02 13.38
C GLY A 528 -34.45 -22.22 14.37
N LYS A 529 -34.53 -22.66 15.62
CA LYS A 529 -35.15 -21.89 16.70
C LYS A 529 -34.07 -20.91 17.20
N ILE A 530 -34.34 -19.61 17.08
CA ILE A 530 -33.54 -18.56 17.72
C ILE A 530 -34.24 -18.28 19.06
N ILE A 531 -33.50 -18.33 20.19
CA ILE A 531 -34.03 -17.96 21.53
C ILE A 531 -34.08 -16.44 21.66
#